data_AF-A0A059PI05-F1
#
_entry.id   AF-A0A059PI05-F1
#
_cell.length_a   1.000
_cell.length_b   1.000
_cell.length_c   1.000
_cell.angle_alpha   90.00
_cell.angle_beta   90.00
_cell.angle_gamma   90.00
#
_symmetry.space_group_name_H-M   'P 1'
#
loop_
_entity.id
_entity.type
_entity.pdbx_description
1 polymer ?
#
loop_
_entity_poly.entity_id
_entity_poly.type
_entity_poly.pdbx_seq_one_letter_code
_entity_poly.pdbx_strand_id
1 'polypeptide(L)'
;LPALNAVCDDFIDLLRARRDPDTLVVPNFEELANLMGLEAVCTLMLGRRMGFLAADAKQPQKISQLAAAVKQLFISQRDSYYGLGLWKYFPTKTYRDFARAEDLIYDVISEIIDNELEEHKKSAECDDEGASGLRSVFLNILDLKDLDIRDKKSAIIDF
;
A
#
# COMPACT_ATOMS: atom_id res chain seq x y z
N LEU A 1 -14.11 4.44 -11.74
CA LEU A 1 -13.07 3.64 -11.06
C LEU A 1 -13.53 2.18 -10.92
N PRO A 2 -13.47 1.36 -11.97
CA PRO A 2 -13.91 -0.04 -11.91
C PRO A 2 -13.06 -0.89 -10.94
N ALA A 3 -11.75 -0.64 -10.88
CA ALA A 3 -10.82 -1.37 -10.01
C ALA A 3 -11.10 -1.15 -8.51
N LEU A 4 -11.47 0.06 -8.11
CA LEU A 4 -11.81 0.37 -6.71
C LEU A 4 -13.13 -0.29 -6.30
N ASN A 5 -14.11 -0.37 -7.21
CA ASN A 5 -15.36 -1.09 -6.94
C ASN A 5 -15.10 -2.57 -6.63
N ALA A 6 -14.20 -3.22 -7.37
CA ALA A 6 -13.81 -4.61 -7.10
C ALA A 6 -13.16 -4.76 -5.70
N VAL A 7 -12.33 -3.80 -5.27
CA VAL A 7 -11.78 -3.79 -3.90
C VAL A 7 -12.89 -3.62 -2.85
N CYS A 8 -13.89 -2.77 -3.13
CA CYS A 8 -15.04 -2.59 -2.24
C CYS A 8 -15.91 -3.84 -2.16
N ASP A 9 -16.14 -4.53 -3.28
CA ASP A 9 -16.92 -5.77 -3.32
C ASP A 9 -16.23 -6.87 -2.50
N ASP A 10 -14.91 -7.04 -2.66
CA ASP A 10 -14.12 -7.98 -1.87
C ASP A 10 -14.13 -7.65 -0.37
N PHE A 11 -14.13 -6.35 -0.03
CA PHE A 11 -14.25 -5.91 1.35
C PHE A 11 -15.63 -6.26 1.94
N ILE A 12 -16.71 -6.06 1.18
CA ILE A 12 -18.06 -6.43 1.62
C ILE A 12 -18.14 -7.93 1.87
N ASP A 13 -17.56 -8.75 1.00
CA ASP A 13 -17.57 -10.20 1.15
C ASP A 13 -16.72 -10.65 2.35
N LEU A 14 -15.57 -10.00 2.60
CA LEU A 14 -14.78 -10.23 3.81
C LEU A 14 -15.56 -9.88 5.08
N LEU A 15 -16.28 -8.75 5.09
CA LEU A 15 -17.12 -8.36 6.21
C LEU A 15 -18.23 -9.38 6.46
N ARG A 16 -18.90 -9.86 5.40
CA ARG A 16 -19.93 -10.90 5.50
C ARG A 16 -19.37 -12.20 6.07
N ALA A 17 -18.17 -12.60 5.66
CA ALA A 17 -17.51 -13.81 6.14
C ALA A 17 -17.03 -13.72 7.60
N ARG A 18 -16.60 -12.53 8.04
CA ARG A 18 -16.09 -12.29 9.40
C ARG A 18 -17.18 -11.92 10.41
N ARG A 19 -18.36 -11.56 9.94
CA ARG A 19 -19.50 -11.19 10.77
C ARG A 19 -19.96 -12.37 11.60
N ASP A 20 -20.17 -12.12 12.89
CA ASP A 20 -20.77 -13.09 13.80
C ASP A 20 -22.21 -13.43 13.33
N PRO A 21 -22.55 -14.72 13.17
CA PRO A 21 -23.82 -15.14 12.57
C PRO A 21 -25.04 -14.80 13.43
N ASP A 22 -24.88 -14.71 14.75
CA ASP A 22 -25.99 -14.53 15.70
C ASP A 22 -26.20 -13.05 16.03
N THR A 23 -25.12 -12.31 16.23
CA THR A 23 -25.14 -10.90 16.66
C THR A 23 -25.02 -9.92 15.49
N LEU A 24 -24.61 -10.39 14.31
CA LEU A 24 -24.32 -9.57 13.13
C LEU A 24 -23.19 -8.55 13.32
N VAL A 25 -22.41 -8.68 14.40
CA VAL A 25 -21.28 -7.80 14.70
C VAL A 25 -20.04 -8.25 13.94
N VAL A 26 -19.29 -7.28 13.39
CA VAL A 26 -17.97 -7.54 12.80
C VAL A 26 -16.90 -7.13 13.80
N PRO A 27 -16.17 -8.08 14.42
CA PRO A 27 -15.07 -7.74 15.32
C PRO A 27 -13.91 -7.10 14.54
N ASN A 28 -13.16 -6.22 15.20
CA ASN A 28 -11.96 -5.57 14.64
C ASN A 28 -12.16 -4.88 13.27
N PHE A 29 -13.34 -4.27 13.06
CA PHE A 29 -13.66 -3.58 11.81
C PHE A 29 -12.60 -2.53 11.40
N GLU A 30 -11.99 -1.82 12.35
CA GLU A 30 -10.91 -0.87 12.08
C GLU A 30 -9.73 -1.51 11.33
N GLU A 31 -9.33 -2.72 11.73
CA GLU A 31 -8.24 -3.44 11.08
C GLU A 31 -8.61 -3.84 9.65
N LEU A 32 -9.84 -4.33 9.45
CA LEU A 32 -10.35 -4.69 8.12
C LEU A 32 -10.47 -3.45 7.21
N ALA A 33 -10.91 -2.31 7.75
CA ALA A 33 -11.01 -1.05 7.02
C ALA A 33 -9.62 -0.52 6.62
N ASN A 34 -8.62 -0.64 7.51
CA ASN A 34 -7.23 -0.28 7.20
C ASN A 34 -6.66 -1.17 6.07
N LEU A 35 -6.94 -2.48 6.08
CA LEU A 35 -6.54 -3.40 5.01
C LEU A 35 -7.20 -3.06 3.68
N MET A 36 -8.49 -2.68 3.69
CA MET A 36 -9.19 -2.22 2.49
C MET A 36 -8.58 -0.94 1.93
N GLY A 37 -8.28 0.03 2.80
CA GLY A 37 -7.60 1.27 2.41
C GLY A 37 -6.25 1.00 1.76
N LEU A 38 -5.47 0.07 2.33
CA LEU A 38 -4.17 -0.31 1.78
C LEU A 38 -4.30 -1.03 0.42
N GLU A 39 -5.26 -1.95 0.28
CA GLU A 39 -5.55 -2.60 -1.01
C GLU A 39 -5.97 -1.59 -2.06
N ALA A 40 -6.81 -0.62 -1.70
CA ALA A 40 -7.24 0.44 -2.61
C ALA A 40 -6.06 1.30 -3.08
N VAL A 41 -5.21 1.77 -2.15
CA VAL A 41 -4.04 2.59 -2.47
C VAL A 41 -3.05 1.81 -3.34
N CYS A 42 -2.70 0.57 -2.96
CA CYS A 42 -1.80 -0.26 -3.77
C CYS A 42 -2.38 -0.57 -5.16
N THR A 43 -3.69 -0.84 -5.27
CA THR A 43 -4.35 -1.10 -6.55
C THR A 43 -4.30 0.13 -7.46
N LEU A 44 -4.50 1.32 -6.91
CA LEU A 44 -4.45 2.57 -7.69
C LEU A 44 -3.01 2.97 -8.07
N MET A 45 -2.09 2.85 -7.11
CA MET A 45 -0.70 3.23 -7.31
C MET A 45 0.02 2.26 -8.22
N LEU A 46 -0.02 0.96 -7.91
CA LEU A 46 0.75 -0.07 -8.60
C LEU A 46 -0.01 -0.71 -9.77
N GLY A 47 -1.35 -0.63 -9.79
CA GLY A 47 -2.19 -1.26 -10.81
C GLY A 47 -2.53 -2.71 -10.54
N ARG A 48 -2.08 -3.28 -9.42
CA ARG A 48 -2.28 -4.69 -9.07
C ARG A 48 -2.97 -4.87 -7.72
N ARG A 49 -3.67 -5.99 -7.60
CA ARG A 49 -4.27 -6.47 -6.35
C ARG A 49 -3.16 -7.07 -5.48
N MET A 50 -3.09 -6.68 -4.22
CA MET A 50 -2.09 -7.19 -3.27
C MET A 50 -2.61 -8.37 -2.46
N GLY A 51 -3.94 -8.55 -2.44
CA GLY A 51 -4.57 -9.68 -1.75
C GLY A 51 -4.73 -9.47 -0.25
N PHE A 52 -4.70 -8.23 0.25
CA PHE A 52 -4.91 -7.92 1.67
C PHE A 52 -6.28 -8.38 2.18
N LEU A 53 -7.27 -8.49 1.28
CA LEU A 53 -8.67 -8.81 1.58
C LEU A 53 -9.03 -10.30 1.44
N ALA A 54 -8.10 -11.16 1.03
CA ALA A 54 -8.39 -12.58 0.85
C ALA A 54 -8.69 -13.27 2.20
N ALA A 55 -9.84 -13.94 2.30
CA ALA A 55 -10.32 -14.55 3.54
C ALA A 55 -9.39 -15.65 4.10
N ASP A 56 -8.70 -16.37 3.20
CA ASP A 56 -7.92 -17.58 3.51
C ASP A 56 -6.40 -17.40 3.36
N ALA A 57 -5.95 -16.22 2.93
CA ALA A 57 -4.54 -16.02 2.66
C ALA A 57 -3.77 -15.86 3.97
N LYS A 58 -2.79 -16.73 4.21
CA LYS A 58 -1.63 -16.36 5.02
C LYS A 58 -1.02 -15.15 4.35
N GLN A 59 -1.31 -13.97 4.89
CA GLN A 59 -0.77 -12.72 4.39
C GLN A 59 0.75 -12.84 4.32
N PRO A 60 1.37 -12.56 3.15
CA PRO A 60 2.83 -12.52 3.06
C PRO A 60 3.37 -11.62 4.15
N GLN A 61 4.41 -12.06 4.85
CA GLN A 61 4.95 -11.34 6.02
C GLN A 61 5.28 -9.88 5.70
N LYS A 62 5.77 -9.60 4.49
CA LYS A 62 6.09 -8.25 4.00
C LYS A 62 4.86 -7.33 3.89
N ILE A 63 3.73 -7.90 3.48
CA ILE A 63 2.45 -7.21 3.35
C ILE A 63 1.93 -6.79 4.74
N SER A 64 2.02 -7.69 5.72
CA SER A 64 1.67 -7.38 7.11
C SER A 64 2.61 -6.33 7.73
N GLN A 65 3.91 -6.42 7.42
CA GLN A 65 4.90 -5.41 7.83
C GLN A 65 4.61 -4.03 7.24
N LEU A 66 4.23 -3.95 5.97
CA LEU A 66 3.84 -2.70 5.31
C LEU A 66 2.63 -2.07 6.00
N ALA A 67 1.57 -2.85 6.24
CA ALA A 67 0.38 -2.36 6.95
C ALA A 67 0.71 -1.83 8.36
N ALA A 68 1.57 -2.53 9.09
CA ALA A 68 2.03 -2.10 10.40
C ALA A 68 2.87 -0.81 10.36
N ALA A 69 3.78 -0.69 9.37
CA ALA A 69 4.60 0.50 9.20
C ALA A 69 3.77 1.72 8.80
N VAL A 70 2.82 1.58 7.87
CA VAL A 70 1.88 2.67 7.50
C VAL A 70 1.07 3.12 8.71
N LYS A 71 0.56 2.19 9.52
CA LYS A 71 -0.14 2.53 10.77
C LYS A 71 0.77 3.29 11.74
N GLN A 72 2.01 2.85 11.92
CA GLN A 72 2.98 3.51 12.79
C GLN A 72 3.37 4.90 12.26
N LEU A 73 3.47 5.08 10.95
CA LEU A 73 3.73 6.36 10.31
C LEU A 73 2.64 7.36 10.66
N PHE A 74 1.36 7.00 10.48
CA PHE A 74 0.22 7.86 10.83
C PHE A 74 0.18 8.22 12.32
N ILE A 75 0.45 7.25 13.20
CA ILE A 75 0.54 7.51 14.65
C ILE A 75 1.65 8.53 14.94
N SER A 76 2.82 8.33 14.35
CA SER A 76 3.99 9.18 14.58
C SER A 76 3.79 10.58 14.00
N GLN A 77 3.12 10.71 12.85
CA GLN A 77 2.73 11.99 12.25
C GLN A 77 1.73 12.73 13.15
N ARG A 78 0.66 12.06 13.62
CA ARG A 78 -0.31 12.63 14.56
C ARG A 78 0.39 13.15 15.81
N ASP A 79 1.22 12.31 16.44
CA ASP A 79 1.91 12.64 17.68
C ASP A 79 2.94 13.76 17.47
N SER A 80 3.56 13.85 16.29
CA SER A 80 4.48 14.93 15.93
C SER A 80 3.77 16.25 15.65
N TYR A 81 2.57 16.20 15.06
CA TYR A 81 1.77 17.36 14.69
C TYR A 81 1.10 18.00 15.91
N TYR A 82 0.50 17.17 16.77
CA TYR A 82 -0.22 17.64 17.96
C TYR A 82 0.64 17.64 19.24
N GLY A 83 1.86 17.11 19.18
CA GLY A 83 2.80 17.09 20.31
C GLY A 83 3.58 18.40 20.49
N LEU A 84 4.43 18.44 21.51
CA LEU A 84 5.21 19.63 21.91
C LEU A 84 6.36 20.00 20.94
N GLY A 85 6.44 19.39 19.75
CA GLY A 85 7.46 19.69 18.74
C GLY A 85 8.92 19.37 19.14
N LEU A 86 9.13 18.63 20.23
CA LEU A 86 10.47 18.32 20.80
C LEU A 86 11.38 17.56 19.82
N TRP A 87 10.78 16.85 18.86
CA TRP A 87 11.49 16.15 17.79
C TRP A 87 12.39 17.06 16.94
N LYS A 88 12.12 18.37 16.90
CA LYS A 88 12.94 19.36 16.18
C LYS A 88 14.32 19.58 16.81
N TYR A 89 14.45 19.28 18.10
CA TYR A 89 15.67 19.55 18.86
C TYR A 89 16.37 18.27 19.31
N PHE A 90 15.61 17.19 19.52
CA PHE A 90 16.14 15.92 19.98
C PHE A 90 15.53 14.76 19.18
N PRO A 91 16.28 13.68 18.93
CA PRO A 91 15.77 12.47 18.29
C PRO A 91 14.85 11.71 19.25
N THR A 92 13.66 12.28 19.49
CA THR A 92 12.62 11.72 20.35
C THR A 92 12.16 10.36 19.85
N LYS A 93 11.49 9.59 20.73
CA LYS A 93 10.94 8.30 20.36
C LYS A 93 10.03 8.40 19.13
N THR A 94 9.14 9.38 19.10
CA THR A 94 8.22 9.63 17.98
C THR A 94 8.95 9.85 16.66
N TYR A 95 10.04 10.63 16.66
CA TYR A 95 10.84 10.85 15.46
C TYR A 95 11.54 9.58 14.97
N ARG A 96 12.09 8.77 15.89
CA ARG A 96 12.73 7.50 15.52
C ARG A 96 11.73 6.47 15.01
N ASP A 97 10.54 6.43 15.60
CA ASP A 97 9.47 5.53 15.16
C ASP A 97 8.91 5.97 13.80
N PHE A 98 8.84 7.28 13.53
CA PHE A 98 8.53 7.84 12.21
C PHE A 98 9.57 7.41 11.17
N ALA A 99 10.85 7.70 11.39
CA ALA A 99 11.91 7.38 10.43
C ALA A 99 11.99 5.87 10.14
N ARG A 100 11.88 5.02 11.16
CA ARG A 100 11.86 3.56 10.96
C ARG A 100 10.65 3.08 10.15
N ALA A 101 9.48 3.68 10.38
CA ALA A 101 8.28 3.33 9.63
C ALA A 101 8.42 3.74 8.16
N GLU A 102 8.95 4.93 7.90
CA GLU A 102 9.24 5.45 6.57
C GLU A 102 10.26 4.57 5.83
N ASP A 103 11.40 4.25 6.46
CA ASP A 103 12.41 3.34 5.89
C ASP A 103 11.80 2.00 5.46
N LEU A 104 10.96 1.40 6.33
CA LEU A 104 10.32 0.11 6.03
C LEU A 104 9.33 0.22 4.86
N ILE A 105 8.56 1.30 4.80
CA ILE A 105 7.63 1.56 3.69
C ILE A 105 8.42 1.70 2.39
N TYR A 106 9.49 2.49 2.38
CA TYR A 106 10.37 2.66 1.22
C TYR A 106 10.97 1.33 0.75
N ASP A 107 11.49 0.53 1.66
CA ASP A 107 12.11 -0.77 1.34
C ASP A 107 11.10 -1.73 0.71
N VAL A 108 9.93 -1.90 1.35
CA VAL A 108 8.91 -2.85 0.87
C VAL A 108 8.30 -2.38 -0.45
N ILE A 109 7.98 -1.10 -0.59
CA ILE A 109 7.42 -0.57 -1.84
C ILE A 109 8.46 -0.62 -2.96
N SER A 110 9.72 -0.28 -2.69
CA SER A 110 10.79 -0.37 -3.70
C SER A 110 10.96 -1.79 -4.22
N GLU A 111 10.90 -2.79 -3.34
CA GLU A 111 10.97 -4.19 -3.73
C GLU A 111 9.75 -4.61 -4.58
N ILE A 112 8.54 -4.19 -4.19
CA ILE A 112 7.33 -4.45 -4.99
C ILE A 112 7.48 -3.81 -6.38
N ILE A 113 7.91 -2.56 -6.44
CA ILE A 113 8.17 -1.82 -7.68
C ILE A 113 9.19 -2.53 -8.57
N ASP A 114 10.30 -2.99 -7.99
CA ASP A 114 11.36 -3.67 -8.74
C ASP A 114 10.87 -5.02 -9.29
N ASN A 115 10.12 -5.78 -8.49
CA ASN A 115 9.51 -7.04 -8.96
C ASN A 115 8.52 -6.79 -10.10
N GLU A 116 7.65 -5.77 -9.98
CA GLU A 116 6.72 -5.39 -11.05
C GLU A 116 7.46 -5.02 -12.34
N LEU A 117 8.51 -4.20 -12.24
CA LEU A 117 9.28 -3.77 -13.40
C LEU A 117 9.93 -4.95 -14.12
N GLU A 118 10.46 -5.91 -13.37
CA GLU A 118 11.05 -7.13 -13.92
C GLU A 118 10.00 -8.06 -14.56
N GLU A 119 8.82 -8.22 -13.93
CA GLU A 119 7.70 -8.96 -14.51
C GLU A 119 7.20 -8.30 -15.80
N HIS A 120 7.09 -6.97 -15.82
CA HIS A 120 6.63 -6.22 -16.99
C HIS A 120 7.62 -6.30 -18.16
N LYS A 121 8.94 -6.23 -17.89
CA LYS A 121 9.98 -6.44 -18.91
C LYS A 121 9.89 -7.85 -19.51
N LYS A 122 9.76 -8.87 -18.66
CA LYS A 122 9.67 -10.27 -19.08
C LYS A 122 8.40 -10.56 -19.89
N SER A 123 7.30 -9.87 -19.57
CA SER A 123 6.03 -9.97 -20.28
C SER A 123 6.05 -9.23 -21.62
N ALA A 124 6.72 -8.07 -21.68
CA ALA A 124 6.90 -7.30 -22.92
C ALA A 124 7.81 -8.00 -23.95
N GLU A 125 8.68 -8.91 -23.51
CA GLU A 125 9.52 -9.75 -24.37
C GLU A 125 8.74 -10.95 -24.99
N CYS A 126 7.50 -11.21 -24.55
CA CYS A 126 6.65 -12.33 -24.99
C CYS A 126 5.29 -11.84 -25.53
N ASP A 127 5.30 -11.27 -26.73
CA ASP A 127 4.16 -10.94 -27.63
C ASP A 127 3.07 -9.89 -27.25
N ASP A 128 2.92 -8.98 -28.23
CA ASP A 128 1.76 -8.28 -28.81
C ASP A 128 0.90 -7.27 -28.00
N GLU A 129 0.51 -6.22 -28.71
CA GLU A 129 -0.10 -4.92 -28.35
C GLU A 129 -1.46 -4.94 -27.58
N GLY A 130 -1.78 -5.96 -26.78
CA GLY A 130 -3.16 -6.18 -26.30
C GLY A 130 -3.49 -5.83 -24.85
N ALA A 131 -2.54 -5.81 -23.91
CA ALA A 131 -2.87 -5.79 -22.48
C ALA A 131 -2.95 -4.38 -21.86
N SER A 132 -3.74 -3.47 -22.44
CA SER A 132 -4.01 -2.15 -21.85
C SER A 132 -5.16 -2.21 -20.82
N GLY A 133 -4.97 -3.05 -19.79
CA GLY A 133 -5.84 -3.10 -18.62
C GLY A 133 -5.20 -2.33 -17.46
N LEU A 134 -5.60 -1.06 -17.29
CA LEU A 134 -5.16 -0.14 -16.25
C LEU A 134 -3.63 0.14 -16.23
N ARG A 135 -3.20 1.11 -17.06
CA ARG A 135 -1.90 1.77 -16.85
C ARG A 135 -1.96 2.45 -15.48
N SER A 136 -1.29 1.86 -14.50
CA SER A 136 -1.26 2.37 -13.14
C SER A 136 -0.67 3.78 -13.10
N VAL A 137 -1.00 4.55 -12.05
CA VAL A 137 -0.36 5.86 -11.84
C VAL A 137 1.16 5.69 -11.86
N PHE A 138 1.67 4.61 -11.28
CA PHE A 138 3.05 4.16 -11.37
C PHE A 138 3.58 4.02 -12.81
N LEU A 139 2.92 3.25 -13.69
CA LEU A 139 3.36 3.08 -15.08
C LEU A 139 3.38 4.41 -15.85
N ASN A 140 2.40 5.28 -15.59
CA ASN A 140 2.36 6.61 -16.19
C ASN A 140 3.53 7.50 -15.71
N ILE A 141 3.90 7.42 -14.43
CA ILE A 141 5.05 8.15 -13.87
C ILE A 141 6.37 7.56 -14.40
N LEU A 142 6.46 6.24 -14.56
CA LEU A 142 7.64 5.58 -15.12
C LEU A 142 7.92 5.97 -16.58
N ASP A 143 6.88 6.19 -17.38
CA ASP A 143 6.99 6.58 -18.79
C ASP A 143 7.45 8.04 -19.00
N LEU A 144 7.54 8.85 -17.95
CA LEU A 144 8.05 10.22 -18.03
C LEU A 144 9.55 10.20 -18.38
N LYS A 145 9.89 10.58 -19.61
CA LYS A 145 11.28 10.53 -20.11
C LYS A 145 12.25 11.48 -19.41
N ASP A 146 11.72 12.50 -18.73
CA ASP A 146 12.51 13.60 -18.17
C ASP A 146 12.86 13.44 -16.68
N LEU A 147 12.47 12.33 -16.04
CA LEU A 147 12.74 12.06 -14.62
C LEU A 147 13.67 10.85 -14.42
N ASP A 148 14.65 11.00 -13.52
CA ASP A 148 15.49 9.90 -13.05
C ASP A 148 14.64 8.84 -12.35
N ILE A 149 15.08 7.58 -12.38
CA ILE A 149 14.32 6.48 -11.79
C ILE A 149 14.18 6.62 -10.26
N ARG A 150 15.15 7.27 -9.60
CA ARG A 150 15.08 7.56 -8.16
C ARG A 150 14.01 8.61 -7.86
N ASP A 151 13.91 9.65 -8.67
CA ASP A 151 12.91 10.70 -8.51
C ASP A 151 11.50 10.15 -8.76
N LYS A 152 11.36 9.25 -9.75
CA LYS A 152 10.12 8.51 -9.98
C LYS A 152 9.72 7.67 -8.76
N LYS A 153 10.65 6.86 -8.24
CA LYS A 153 10.41 6.05 -7.03
C LYS A 153 10.00 6.92 -5.84
N SER A 154 10.69 8.04 -5.60
CA SER A 154 10.30 8.98 -4.53
C SER A 154 8.89 9.51 -4.74
N ALA A 155 8.58 10.02 -5.94
CA ALA A 155 7.26 10.58 -6.24
C ALA A 155 6.10 9.59 -6.05
N ILE A 156 6.36 8.28 -6.23
CA ILE A 156 5.37 7.23 -6.01
C ILE A 156 5.19 6.93 -4.51
N ILE A 157 6.25 7.03 -3.72
CA ILE A 157 6.23 6.75 -2.28
C ILE A 157 5.71 7.95 -1.48
N ASP A 158 5.97 9.16 -1.97
CA ASP A 158 5.51 10.42 -1.40
C ASP A 158 4.02 10.72 -1.67
N PHE A 159 3.38 9.93 -2.54
CA PHE A 159 1.96 10.10 -2.93
C PHE A 159 1.01 9.39 -1.94
#